data_AF-A0A952QKM1-F1
#
_entry.id   AF-A0A952QKM1-F1
#
_cell.length_a   1.000
_cell.length_b   1.000
_cell.length_c   1.000
_cell.angle_alpha   90.00
_cell.angle_beta   90.00
_cell.angle_gamma   90.00
#
_symmetry.space_group_name_H-M   'P 1'
#
loop_
_entity.id
_entity.type
_entity.pdbx_description
1 polymer ?
#
loop_
_entity_poly.entity_id
_entity_poly.type
_entity_poly.pdbx_seq_one_letter_code
_entity_poly.pdbx_strand_id
1 'polypeptide(L)'
;MANLAKSIPVALTCFFLCACAPPVKVEQETDGTETISMNTKGGSMTFGKEGNNVDIKSEDGSEAHAKSNADGTTAMTGKDKDGNEFSMQSGKEVDLGKFGLQNYGNKEKSNGASSSVEADTAEGKSANLTFATKDSIDQVIGFYEKQIAKDKSTYSANGSKFVSGKTSNGAEVFISASASDGLTQVSISASLKKS
;
A
#
# COMPACT_ATOMS: atom_id res chain seq x y z
N MET A 1 32.59 23.54 1.84
CA MET A 1 31.30 23.46 1.14
C MET A 1 30.57 22.28 1.73
N ALA A 2 29.42 22.53 2.35
CA ALA A 2 28.59 21.53 3.02
C ALA A 2 27.46 21.05 2.10
N ASN A 3 26.85 19.92 2.49
CA ASN A 3 25.60 19.29 2.02
C ASN A 3 25.74 18.19 0.96
N LEU A 4 25.54 16.94 1.37
CA LEU A 4 24.34 16.17 1.02
C LEU A 4 24.19 14.91 1.91
N ALA A 5 23.82 15.12 3.18
CA ALA A 5 23.16 14.07 3.95
C ALA A 5 21.68 14.06 3.53
N LYS A 6 21.36 13.35 2.43
CA LYS A 6 19.96 13.03 2.11
C LYS A 6 19.62 11.74 2.85
N SER A 7 18.72 11.90 3.82
CA SER A 7 18.11 10.86 4.63
C SER A 7 17.63 9.68 3.78
N ILE A 8 18.24 8.53 3.99
CA ILE A 8 17.65 7.23 3.62
C ILE A 8 16.34 7.11 4.41
N PRO A 9 15.20 6.80 3.78
CA PRO A 9 13.94 6.61 4.50
C PRO A 9 14.10 5.46 5.51
N VAL A 10 14.03 5.82 6.79
CA VAL A 10 14.23 5.00 7.99
C VAL A 10 13.17 3.89 8.17
N ALA A 11 12.26 3.70 7.21
CA ALA A 11 11.13 2.78 7.34
C ALA A 11 11.46 1.30 7.04
N LEU A 12 12.65 0.97 6.53
CA LEU A 12 13.01 -0.39 6.12
C LEU A 12 14.05 -1.07 7.04
N THR A 13 14.15 -0.66 8.30
CA THR A 13 15.22 -1.12 9.21
C THR A 13 14.78 -2.23 10.20
N CYS A 14 13.52 -2.63 10.22
CA CYS A 14 13.00 -3.48 11.31
C CYS A 14 12.97 -5.00 11.10
N PHE A 15 13.63 -5.57 10.07
CA PHE A 15 13.60 -7.04 9.85
C PHE A 15 14.93 -7.80 10.00
N PHE A 16 16.05 -7.15 10.32
CA PHE A 16 17.35 -7.84 10.37
C PHE A 16 18.14 -7.52 11.65
N LEU A 17 17.65 -7.98 12.79
CA LEU A 17 18.43 -8.03 14.03
C LEU A 17 18.59 -9.49 14.47
N CYS A 18 19.58 -10.19 13.87
CA CYS A 18 20.43 -11.25 14.44
C CYS A 18 21.01 -12.16 13.33
N ALA A 19 22.05 -11.71 12.63
CA ALA A 19 23.11 -12.53 12.02
C ALA A 19 24.08 -11.60 11.27
N CYS A 20 25.35 -12.00 11.16
CA CYS A 20 26.44 -11.28 10.48
C CYS A 20 25.96 -10.51 9.24
N ALA A 21 26.32 -9.22 9.15
CA ALA A 21 25.91 -8.37 8.03
C ALA A 21 26.25 -9.06 6.69
N PRO A 22 25.26 -9.25 5.80
CA PRO A 22 25.48 -9.89 4.51
C PRO A 22 26.50 -9.08 3.69
N PRO A 23 27.28 -9.73 2.81
CA PRO A 23 28.21 -9.03 1.95
C PRO A 23 27.45 -8.02 1.07
N VAL A 24 27.81 -6.75 1.22
CA VAL A 24 27.33 -5.64 0.40
C VAL A 24 28.34 -5.38 -0.70
N LYS A 25 27.88 -5.32 -1.96
CA LYS A 25 28.67 -4.87 -3.10
C LYS A 25 28.18 -3.48 -3.51
N VAL A 26 29.12 -2.56 -3.72
CA VAL A 26 28.87 -1.23 -4.26
C VAL A 26 29.61 -1.14 -5.59
N GLU A 27 28.88 -0.90 -6.67
CA GLU A 27 29.45 -0.67 -7.99
C GLU A 27 29.25 0.79 -8.35
N GLN A 28 30.35 1.48 -8.61
CA GLN A 28 30.36 2.87 -9.04
C GLN A 28 30.43 2.92 -10.56
N GLU A 29 29.44 3.58 -11.16
CA GLU A 29 29.28 3.73 -12.60
C GLU A 29 30.11 4.92 -13.12
N THR A 30 30.35 4.98 -14.43
CA THR A 30 31.16 6.03 -15.08
C THR A 30 30.55 7.44 -14.97
N ASP A 31 29.26 7.53 -14.69
CA ASP A 31 28.53 8.78 -14.42
C ASP A 31 28.56 9.21 -12.94
N GLY A 32 29.26 8.46 -12.07
CA GLY A 32 29.38 8.72 -10.65
C GLY A 32 28.21 8.20 -9.80
N THR A 33 27.22 7.54 -10.40
CA THR A 33 26.13 6.88 -9.67
C THR A 33 26.60 5.55 -9.05
N GLU A 34 25.93 5.14 -7.97
CA GLU A 34 26.21 3.89 -7.27
C GLU A 34 25.03 2.93 -7.38
N THR A 35 25.33 1.67 -7.67
CA THR A 35 24.42 0.54 -7.51
C THR A 35 24.83 -0.22 -6.26
N ILE A 36 23.88 -0.48 -5.35
CA ILE A 36 24.13 -1.24 -4.13
C ILE A 36 23.44 -2.59 -4.24
N SER A 37 24.21 -3.66 -4.12
CA SER A 37 23.71 -5.04 -4.19
C SER A 37 23.99 -5.76 -2.87
N MET A 38 22.96 -6.37 -2.30
CA MET A 38 23.04 -7.16 -1.08
C MET A 38 22.64 -8.60 -1.39
N ASN A 39 23.50 -9.56 -1.07
CA ASN A 39 23.18 -10.98 -1.19
C ASN A 39 23.05 -11.60 0.19
N THR A 40 21.88 -12.15 0.48
CA THR A 40 21.57 -12.87 1.71
C THR A 40 21.31 -14.34 1.40
N LYS A 41 21.24 -15.18 2.44
CA LYS A 41 20.83 -16.58 2.28
C LYS A 41 19.40 -16.73 1.72
N GLY A 42 18.56 -15.70 1.79
CA GLY A 42 17.17 -15.75 1.30
C GLY A 42 16.95 -15.12 -0.07
N GLY A 43 18.00 -14.60 -0.72
CA GLY A 43 17.88 -13.89 -1.99
C GLY A 43 18.80 -12.68 -2.11
N SER A 44 18.63 -11.94 -3.20
CA SER A 44 19.36 -10.72 -3.53
C SER A 44 18.46 -9.49 -3.56
N MET A 45 19.00 -8.34 -3.19
CA MET A 45 18.36 -7.05 -3.33
C MET A 45 19.33 -6.08 -4.03
N THR A 46 18.85 -5.38 -5.04
CA THR A 46 19.62 -4.39 -5.80
C THR A 46 18.91 -3.05 -5.72
N PHE A 47 19.65 -2.02 -5.31
CA PHE A 47 19.20 -0.63 -5.32
C PHE A 47 19.75 0.03 -6.58
N GLY A 48 18.86 0.40 -7.48
CA GLY A 48 19.22 1.07 -8.72
C GLY A 48 19.70 2.51 -8.50
N LYS A 49 20.28 3.10 -9.55
CA LYS A 49 20.82 4.46 -9.56
C LYS A 49 19.84 5.45 -8.90
N GLU A 50 20.35 6.23 -7.95
CA GLU A 50 19.62 7.23 -7.14
C GLU A 50 18.68 6.69 -6.05
N GLY A 51 18.61 5.37 -5.83
CA GLY A 51 17.77 4.77 -4.77
C GLY A 51 16.26 4.79 -5.08
N ASN A 52 15.89 5.19 -6.30
CA ASN A 52 14.50 5.28 -6.75
C ASN A 52 13.94 3.95 -7.28
N ASN A 53 14.80 2.95 -7.50
CA ASN A 53 14.41 1.60 -7.90
C ASN A 53 14.98 0.57 -6.95
N VAL A 54 14.20 -0.46 -6.63
CA VAL A 54 14.62 -1.60 -5.83
C VAL A 54 14.18 -2.87 -6.53
N ASP A 55 15.14 -3.73 -6.85
CA ASP A 55 14.90 -5.07 -7.38
C ASP A 55 15.16 -6.09 -6.27
N ILE A 56 14.24 -7.01 -6.08
CA ILE A 56 14.30 -8.08 -5.09
C ILE A 56 14.14 -9.39 -5.85
N LYS A 57 15.04 -10.34 -5.59
CA LYS A 57 14.94 -11.70 -6.09
C LYS A 57 15.14 -12.65 -4.94
N SER A 58 14.13 -13.41 -4.58
CA SER A 58 14.23 -14.43 -3.54
C SER A 58 14.87 -15.71 -4.08
N GLU A 59 15.41 -16.52 -3.17
CA GLU A 59 15.98 -17.83 -3.52
C GLU A 59 14.91 -18.79 -4.07
N ASP A 60 13.65 -18.62 -3.66
CA ASP A 60 12.51 -19.44 -4.13
C ASP A 60 12.06 -19.12 -5.56
N GLY A 61 12.70 -18.16 -6.24
CA GLY A 61 12.41 -17.77 -7.62
C GLY A 61 11.41 -16.63 -7.77
N SER A 62 10.86 -16.08 -6.68
CA SER A 62 10.04 -14.87 -6.75
C SER A 62 10.88 -13.62 -7.05
N GLU A 63 10.29 -12.67 -7.75
CA GLU A 63 10.94 -11.43 -8.18
C GLU A 63 10.01 -10.24 -7.93
N ALA A 64 10.55 -9.11 -7.48
CA ALA A 64 9.81 -7.87 -7.31
C ALA A 64 10.66 -6.67 -7.71
N HIS A 65 10.05 -5.73 -8.41
CA HIS A 65 10.64 -4.50 -8.90
C HIS A 65 9.81 -3.34 -8.38
N ALA A 66 10.36 -2.54 -7.48
CA ALA A 66 9.73 -1.34 -6.96
C ALA A 66 10.39 -0.10 -7.57
N LYS A 67 9.57 0.89 -7.91
CA LYS A 67 9.98 2.18 -8.46
C LYS A 67 9.20 3.32 -7.83
N SER A 68 9.93 4.30 -7.29
CA SER A 68 9.38 5.59 -6.90
C SER A 68 9.33 6.52 -8.11
N ASN A 69 8.21 7.20 -8.29
CA ASN A 69 7.96 8.14 -9.38
C ASN A 69 8.20 9.59 -8.93
N ALA A 70 8.43 10.49 -9.89
CA ALA A 70 8.66 11.90 -9.62
C ALA A 70 7.44 12.61 -8.97
N ASP A 71 6.25 12.06 -9.12
CA ASP A 71 5.01 12.56 -8.50
C ASP A 71 4.82 12.09 -7.04
N GLY A 72 5.81 11.37 -6.46
CA GLY A 72 5.76 10.84 -5.10
C GLY A 72 5.02 9.50 -4.96
N THR A 73 4.49 8.95 -6.06
CA THR A 73 3.86 7.63 -6.06
C THR A 73 4.90 6.52 -6.10
N THR A 74 4.56 5.32 -5.64
CA THR A 74 5.42 4.14 -5.80
C THR A 74 4.65 3.04 -6.53
N ALA A 75 5.31 2.40 -7.49
CA ALA A 75 4.79 1.22 -8.18
C ALA A 75 5.68 0.02 -7.86
N MET A 76 5.09 -1.15 -7.68
CA MET A 76 5.78 -2.42 -7.54
C MET A 76 5.17 -3.41 -8.52
N THR A 77 6.00 -4.19 -9.21
CA THR A 77 5.58 -5.27 -10.09
C THR A 77 6.45 -6.48 -9.84
N GLY A 78 5.92 -7.68 -9.93
CA GLY A 78 6.71 -8.87 -9.67
C GLY A 78 6.05 -10.16 -10.11
N LYS A 79 6.72 -11.27 -9.80
CA LYS A 79 6.26 -12.63 -10.01
C LYS A 79 6.48 -13.43 -8.73
N ASP A 80 5.51 -14.27 -8.38
CA ASP A 80 5.72 -15.28 -7.34
C ASP A 80 6.56 -16.46 -7.86
N LYS A 81 6.91 -17.38 -6.97
CA LYS A 81 7.64 -18.62 -7.29
C LYS A 81 6.96 -19.51 -8.34
N ASP A 82 5.64 -19.35 -8.53
CA ASP A 82 4.84 -20.12 -9.49
C ASP A 82 4.71 -19.38 -10.83
N GLY A 83 5.33 -18.19 -10.95
CA GLY A 83 5.34 -17.35 -12.14
C GLY A 83 4.11 -16.44 -12.28
N ASN A 84 3.25 -16.36 -11.26
CA ASN A 84 2.09 -15.48 -11.30
C ASN A 84 2.50 -14.02 -11.11
N GLU A 85 2.05 -13.17 -12.01
CA GLU A 85 2.33 -11.74 -11.94
C GLU A 85 1.49 -11.06 -10.87
N PHE A 86 2.11 -10.09 -10.19
CA PHE A 86 1.43 -9.16 -9.32
C PHE A 86 1.91 -7.73 -9.57
N SER A 87 1.04 -6.76 -9.24
CA SER A 87 1.39 -5.36 -9.23
C SER A 87 0.77 -4.66 -8.03
N MET A 88 1.45 -3.63 -7.53
CA MET A 88 0.96 -2.76 -6.47
C MET A 88 1.29 -1.32 -6.83
N GLN A 89 0.38 -0.40 -6.54
CA GLN A 89 0.60 1.03 -6.71
C GLN A 89 0.14 1.75 -5.45
N SER A 90 1.00 2.61 -4.91
CA SER A 90 0.70 3.46 -3.76
C SER A 90 0.84 4.95 -4.08
N GLY A 91 0.12 5.77 -3.31
CA GLY A 91 0.16 7.22 -3.41
C GLY A 91 -0.73 7.84 -4.51
N LYS A 92 -1.38 7.02 -5.35
CA LYS A 92 -2.44 7.48 -6.26
C LYS A 92 -3.81 7.31 -5.62
N GLU A 93 -4.75 8.20 -5.95
CA GLU A 93 -6.13 8.02 -5.52
C GLU A 93 -6.68 6.69 -6.06
N VAL A 94 -7.25 5.89 -5.16
CA VAL A 94 -7.93 4.64 -5.50
C VAL A 94 -9.28 4.99 -6.10
N ASP A 95 -9.57 4.43 -7.28
CA ASP A 95 -10.91 4.47 -7.85
C ASP A 95 -11.79 3.40 -7.19
N LEU A 96 -12.52 3.81 -6.15
CA LEU A 96 -13.48 2.95 -5.44
C LEU A 96 -14.61 2.44 -6.35
N GLY A 97 -14.86 3.09 -7.49
CA GLY A 97 -15.86 2.67 -8.47
C GLY A 97 -15.59 1.28 -9.03
N LYS A 98 -14.30 0.90 -9.16
CA LYS A 98 -13.87 -0.46 -9.56
C LYS A 98 -14.39 -1.55 -8.61
N PHE A 99 -14.69 -1.19 -7.37
CA PHE A 99 -15.18 -2.09 -6.32
C PHE A 99 -16.67 -1.87 -6.01
N GLY A 100 -17.40 -1.14 -6.87
CA GLY A 100 -18.83 -0.88 -6.66
C GLY A 100 -19.12 0.09 -5.51
N LEU A 101 -18.12 0.88 -5.09
CA LEU A 101 -18.24 1.91 -4.08
C LEU A 101 -18.11 3.30 -4.69
N GLN A 102 -18.77 4.28 -4.08
CA GLN A 102 -18.65 5.70 -4.36
C GLN A 102 -17.59 6.32 -3.46
N ASN A 103 -16.86 7.30 -4.01
CA ASN A 103 -15.94 8.11 -3.22
C ASN A 103 -16.70 8.98 -2.21
N TYR A 104 -16.22 9.02 -0.96
CA TYR A 104 -16.72 9.97 0.02
C TYR A 104 -16.28 11.38 -0.35
N GLY A 105 -17.22 12.32 -0.46
CA GLY A 105 -16.95 13.66 -0.99
C GLY A 105 -16.26 14.61 -0.01
N ASN A 106 -16.50 14.46 1.29
CA ASN A 106 -16.04 15.40 2.32
C ASN A 106 -14.70 14.95 2.94
N LYS A 107 -13.67 14.73 2.11
CA LYS A 107 -12.33 14.36 2.58
C LYS A 107 -11.58 15.62 3.05
N GLU A 108 -10.95 15.53 4.22
CA GLU A 108 -10.05 16.57 4.73
C GLU A 108 -8.60 16.27 4.35
N LYS A 109 -7.80 17.33 4.14
CA LYS A 109 -6.35 17.18 4.07
C LYS A 109 -5.83 16.88 5.48
N SER A 110 -5.59 15.61 5.78
CA SER A 110 -4.86 15.22 6.99
C SER A 110 -3.36 15.28 6.73
N ASN A 111 -2.60 15.85 7.67
CA ASN A 111 -1.13 15.92 7.62
C ASN A 111 -0.45 14.53 7.78
N GLY A 112 -1.20 13.43 7.87
CA GLY A 112 -0.58 12.11 8.04
C GLY A 112 -1.44 10.86 7.76
N ALA A 113 -2.72 10.99 7.38
CA ALA A 113 -3.63 9.82 7.35
C ALA A 113 -4.17 9.43 5.97
N SER A 114 -3.76 10.10 4.89
CA SER A 114 -4.21 9.71 3.55
C SER A 114 -3.22 8.73 2.92
N SER A 115 -3.55 7.44 2.99
CA SER A 115 -2.79 6.38 2.33
C SER A 115 -3.68 5.63 1.37
N SER A 116 -3.18 5.34 0.18
CA SER A 116 -3.89 4.58 -0.83
C SER A 116 -2.95 3.57 -1.46
N VAL A 117 -3.44 2.34 -1.58
CA VAL A 117 -2.76 1.23 -2.24
C VAL A 117 -3.78 0.49 -3.09
N GLU A 118 -3.45 0.23 -4.36
CA GLU A 118 -4.17 -0.70 -5.23
C GLU A 118 -3.22 -1.85 -5.58
N ALA A 119 -3.71 -3.08 -5.56
CA ALA A 119 -2.96 -4.27 -5.92
C ALA A 119 -3.75 -5.13 -6.92
N ASP A 120 -3.05 -5.67 -7.90
CA ASP A 120 -3.56 -6.64 -8.87
C ASP A 120 -2.73 -7.92 -8.74
N THR A 121 -3.41 -9.05 -8.58
CA THR A 121 -2.80 -10.37 -8.35
C THR A 121 -3.54 -11.42 -9.19
N ALA A 122 -2.99 -12.62 -9.27
CA ALA A 122 -3.70 -13.74 -9.89
C ALA A 122 -5.07 -14.03 -9.25
N GLU A 123 -5.22 -13.78 -7.94
CA GLU A 123 -6.45 -14.01 -7.19
C GLU A 123 -7.51 -12.92 -7.42
N GLY A 124 -7.09 -11.78 -7.97
CA GLY A 124 -7.96 -10.63 -8.25
C GLY A 124 -7.35 -9.31 -7.81
N LYS A 125 -8.23 -8.30 -7.69
CA LYS A 125 -7.84 -6.92 -7.39
C LYS A 125 -8.17 -6.60 -5.94
N SER A 126 -7.34 -5.79 -5.30
CA SER A 126 -7.64 -5.25 -3.98
C SER A 126 -7.20 -3.79 -3.88
N ALA A 127 -7.84 -3.05 -2.98
CA ALA A 127 -7.44 -1.71 -2.65
C ALA A 127 -7.61 -1.44 -1.17
N ASN A 128 -6.70 -0.62 -0.63
CA ASN A 128 -6.79 -0.06 0.70
C ASN A 128 -6.74 1.46 0.59
N LEU A 129 -7.66 2.14 1.24
CA LEU A 129 -7.74 3.59 1.31
C LEU A 129 -7.96 4.01 2.76
N THR A 130 -7.15 4.94 3.23
CA THR A 130 -7.39 5.65 4.49
C THR A 130 -7.52 7.13 4.19
N PHE A 131 -8.47 7.81 4.84
CA PHE A 131 -8.62 9.27 4.79
C PHE A 131 -9.22 9.78 6.10
N ALA A 132 -9.26 11.10 6.28
CA ALA A 132 -9.93 11.75 7.40
C ALA A 132 -11.07 12.66 6.91
N THR A 133 -12.07 12.89 7.75
CA THR A 133 -13.19 13.81 7.50
C THR A 133 -13.64 14.47 8.81
N LYS A 134 -14.28 15.64 8.71
CA LYS A 134 -14.97 16.29 9.84
C LYS A 134 -16.37 15.71 10.11
N ASP A 135 -16.90 14.93 9.17
CA ASP A 135 -18.20 14.30 9.36
C ASP A 135 -18.14 13.26 10.48
N SER A 136 -19.27 13.03 11.14
CA SER A 136 -19.35 12.03 12.21
C SER A 136 -19.16 10.61 11.68
N ILE A 137 -18.68 9.72 12.55
CA ILE A 137 -18.57 8.28 12.30
C ILE A 137 -19.87 7.71 11.71
N ASP A 138 -21.02 8.14 12.23
CA ASP A 138 -22.34 7.66 11.82
C ASP A 138 -22.71 8.11 10.40
N GLN A 139 -22.36 9.34 10.03
CA GLN A 139 -22.57 9.85 8.67
C GLN A 139 -21.75 9.07 7.65
N VAL A 140 -20.46 8.83 7.95
CA VAL A 140 -19.56 8.09 7.06
C VAL A 140 -20.03 6.65 6.90
N ILE A 141 -20.31 5.95 8.00
CA ILE A 141 -20.75 4.55 7.93
C ILE A 141 -22.10 4.46 7.24
N GLY A 142 -23.05 5.35 7.55
CA GLY A 142 -24.36 5.37 6.88
C GLY A 142 -24.28 5.66 5.39
N PHE A 143 -23.25 6.38 4.91
CA PHE A 143 -23.00 6.56 3.47
C PHE A 143 -22.58 5.25 2.80
N TYR A 144 -21.64 4.53 3.40
CA TYR A 144 -21.10 3.29 2.82
C TYR A 144 -22.03 2.09 3.01
N GLU A 145 -22.77 2.03 4.12
CA GLU A 145 -23.71 0.96 4.42
C GLU A 145 -24.77 0.79 3.32
N LYS A 146 -25.19 1.90 2.69
CA LYS A 146 -26.17 1.91 1.60
C LYS A 146 -25.67 1.29 0.29
N GLN A 147 -24.35 1.09 0.17
CA GLN A 147 -23.70 0.61 -1.05
C GLN A 147 -23.36 -0.88 -0.96
N ILE A 148 -23.57 -1.49 0.22
CA ILE A 148 -23.40 -2.93 0.44
C ILE A 148 -24.70 -3.63 0.06
N ALA A 149 -24.63 -4.47 -0.97
CA ALA A 149 -25.77 -5.14 -1.57
C ALA A 149 -26.08 -6.51 -0.94
N LYS A 150 -25.06 -7.22 -0.44
CA LYS A 150 -25.19 -8.58 0.12
C LYS A 150 -24.30 -8.78 1.34
N ASP A 151 -24.64 -9.79 2.15
CA ASP A 151 -23.86 -10.26 3.29
C ASP A 151 -23.45 -9.12 4.26
N LYS A 152 -24.33 -8.14 4.42
CA LYS A 152 -24.06 -6.93 5.19
C LYS A 152 -23.95 -7.22 6.67
N SER A 153 -22.87 -6.77 7.29
CA SER A 153 -22.68 -6.77 8.73
C SER A 153 -22.24 -5.40 9.21
N THR A 154 -22.82 -4.93 10.32
CA THR A 154 -22.48 -3.65 10.94
C THR A 154 -22.14 -3.91 12.40
N TYR A 155 -21.04 -3.36 12.88
CA TYR A 155 -20.55 -3.55 14.24
C TYR A 155 -20.04 -2.23 14.85
N SER A 156 -20.04 -2.12 16.17
CA SER A 156 -19.53 -0.97 16.90
C SER A 156 -18.68 -1.43 18.08
N ALA A 157 -17.48 -0.88 18.22
CA ALA A 157 -16.59 -1.15 19.35
C ALA A 157 -15.69 0.05 19.64
N ASN A 158 -15.49 0.34 20.93
CA ASN A 158 -14.54 1.36 21.40
C ASN A 158 -14.71 2.72 20.68
N GLY A 159 -15.95 3.18 20.51
CA GLY A 159 -16.25 4.43 19.81
C GLY A 159 -16.01 4.41 18.30
N SER A 160 -15.67 3.27 17.72
CA SER A 160 -15.53 3.04 16.28
C SER A 160 -16.71 2.26 15.73
N LYS A 161 -16.99 2.44 14.45
CA LYS A 161 -18.01 1.69 13.72
C LYS A 161 -17.42 1.02 12.49
N PHE A 162 -17.97 -0.14 12.17
CA PHE A 162 -17.51 -1.01 11.11
C PHE A 162 -18.69 -1.44 10.27
N VAL A 163 -18.50 -1.52 8.96
CA VAL A 163 -19.45 -2.12 8.05
C VAL A 163 -18.71 -2.98 7.02
N SER A 164 -19.24 -4.17 6.76
CA SER A 164 -18.67 -5.10 5.79
C SER A 164 -19.75 -5.78 4.97
N GLY A 165 -19.37 -6.33 3.83
CA GLY A 165 -20.24 -7.15 3.00
C GLY A 165 -19.78 -7.17 1.55
N LYS A 166 -20.71 -7.38 0.63
CA LYS A 166 -20.43 -7.36 -0.82
C LYS A 166 -21.19 -6.24 -1.51
N THR A 167 -20.52 -5.51 -2.40
CA THR A 167 -21.12 -4.46 -3.22
C THR A 167 -21.89 -5.06 -4.41
N SER A 168 -22.49 -4.18 -5.23
CA SER A 168 -23.30 -4.59 -6.40
C SER A 168 -22.51 -5.36 -7.46
N ASN A 169 -21.19 -5.14 -7.56
CA ASN A 169 -20.33 -5.86 -8.49
C ASN A 169 -19.66 -7.09 -7.86
N GLY A 170 -20.03 -7.44 -6.63
CA GLY A 170 -19.52 -8.61 -5.92
C GLY A 170 -18.20 -8.40 -5.19
N ALA A 171 -17.66 -7.18 -5.16
CA ALA A 171 -16.47 -6.90 -4.37
C ALA A 171 -16.75 -7.06 -2.87
N GLU A 172 -15.88 -7.78 -2.16
CA GLU A 172 -15.88 -7.88 -0.71
C GLU A 172 -15.28 -6.60 -0.13
N VAL A 173 -15.98 -5.97 0.81
CA VAL A 173 -15.57 -4.70 1.40
C VAL A 173 -15.61 -4.76 2.92
N PHE A 174 -14.66 -4.08 3.54
CA PHE A 174 -14.60 -3.80 4.97
C PHE A 174 -14.26 -2.33 5.18
N ILE A 175 -15.10 -1.64 5.93
CA ILE A 175 -15.03 -0.19 6.12
C ILE A 175 -15.10 0.08 7.60
N SER A 176 -14.16 0.89 8.09
CA SER A 176 -14.11 1.31 9.49
C SER A 176 -14.06 2.83 9.57
N ALA A 177 -14.70 3.37 10.59
CA ALA A 177 -14.66 4.78 10.93
C ALA A 177 -14.43 4.93 12.45
N SER A 178 -13.45 5.74 12.82
CA SER A 178 -13.02 5.93 14.21
C SER A 178 -12.62 7.39 14.46
N ALA A 179 -12.73 7.84 15.72
CA ALA A 179 -12.27 9.17 16.09
C ALA A 179 -10.74 9.20 16.18
N SER A 180 -10.12 10.19 15.54
CA SER A 180 -8.66 10.38 15.50
C SER A 180 -8.37 11.89 15.39
N ASP A 181 -7.66 12.45 16.38
CA ASP A 181 -7.25 13.86 16.43
C ASP A 181 -8.36 14.88 16.12
N GLY A 182 -9.55 14.67 16.68
CA GLY A 182 -10.71 15.56 16.47
C GLY A 182 -11.36 15.44 15.08
N LEU A 183 -10.94 14.47 14.27
CA LEU A 183 -11.54 14.08 13.01
C LEU A 183 -12.08 12.65 13.09
N THR A 184 -12.84 12.25 12.07
CA THR A 184 -13.16 10.85 11.81
C THR A 184 -12.15 10.30 10.80
N GLN A 185 -11.35 9.34 11.23
CA GLN A 185 -10.50 8.55 10.34
C GLN A 185 -11.30 7.38 9.77
N VAL A 186 -11.20 7.21 8.46
CA VAL A 186 -11.92 6.19 7.69
C VAL A 186 -10.90 5.31 7.00
N SER A 187 -11.02 3.99 7.17
CA SER A 187 -10.22 3.00 6.45
C SER A 187 -11.13 2.04 5.70
N ILE A 188 -10.82 1.82 4.42
CA ILE A 188 -11.57 1.01 3.48
C ILE A 188 -10.62 -0.04 2.92
N SER A 189 -11.01 -1.30 3.01
CA SER A 189 -10.41 -2.41 2.29
C SER A 189 -11.47 -2.96 1.35
N ALA A 190 -11.14 -3.10 0.07
CA ALA A 190 -12.02 -3.65 -0.96
C ALA A 190 -11.26 -4.68 -1.80
N SER A 191 -11.89 -5.79 -2.13
CA SER A 191 -11.31 -6.82 -2.99
C SER A 191 -12.33 -7.39 -3.95
N LEU A 192 -11.89 -7.69 -5.16
CA LEU A 192 -12.68 -8.36 -6.20
C LEU A 192 -11.91 -9.59 -6.65
N LYS A 193 -12.46 -10.77 -6.36
CA LYS A 193 -11.88 -12.03 -6.79
C LYS A 193 -12.00 -12.17 -8.31
N LYS A 194 -11.00 -12.77 -8.92
CA LYS A 194 -11.03 -13.13 -10.34
C LYS A 194 -11.99 -14.30 -10.54
N SER A 195 -13.00 -14.11 -11.39
CA SER A 195 -14.02 -15.11 -11.73
C SER A 195 -13.49 -16.22 -12.64
#